data_AF-A0A2I0T354-F1
#
_entry.id   AF-A0A2I0T354-F1
#
_cell.length_a   1.000
_cell.length_b   1.000
_cell.length_c   1.000
_cell.angle_alpha   90.00
_cell.angle_beta   90.00
_cell.angle_gamma   90.00
#
_symmetry.space_group_name_H-M   'P 1'
#
loop_
_entity.id
_entity.type
_entity.pdbx_description
1 polymer ?
#
loop_
_entity_poly.entity_id
_entity_poly.type
_entity_poly.pdbx_seq_one_letter_code
_entity_poly.pdbx_strand_id
1 'polypeptide(L)'
;MRDLRVMETDYSGYAIVHEFKRSGQEPHSAMQLLTREQDVSPQLLQKFKELMPTVGLTKDMVAILPKSDQCTKDIRLTARSHCQIAGKWYIIAMASDSESYLRKKDELKMATATIVVLGEGDLKVSFAIPT
;
A
#
# COMPACT_ATOMS: atom_id res chain seq x y z
N MET A 1 10.38 8.05 13.57
CA MET A 1 9.92 6.64 13.50
C MET A 1 8.66 6.59 12.67
N ARG A 2 8.55 5.63 11.75
CA ARG A 2 7.32 5.31 11.03
C ARG A 2 6.81 4.00 11.61
N ASP A 3 5.57 3.99 12.04
CA ASP A 3 4.89 2.81 12.55
C ASP A 3 3.99 2.26 11.45
N LEU A 4 4.06 0.95 11.20
CA LEU A 4 3.21 0.25 10.25
C LEU A 4 2.29 -0.70 11.00
N ARG A 5 0.99 -0.65 10.70
CA ARG A 5 -0.02 -1.55 11.24
C ARG A 5 -0.83 -2.16 10.10
N VAL A 6 -0.93 -3.49 10.09
CA VAL A 6 -1.89 -4.18 9.22
C VAL A 6 -3.27 -4.02 9.84
N MET A 7 -4.20 -3.40 9.10
CA MET A 7 -5.58 -3.22 9.54
C MET A 7 -6.45 -4.40 9.14
N GLU A 8 -6.26 -4.90 7.92
CA GLU A 8 -7.03 -6.01 7.37
C GLU A 8 -6.18 -6.73 6.32
N THR A 9 -6.22 -8.05 6.28
CA THR A 9 -5.53 -8.84 5.25
C THR A 9 -6.09 -10.26 5.18
N ASP A 10 -6.00 -10.87 4.01
CA ASP A 10 -6.17 -12.32 3.82
C ASP A 10 -4.82 -13.06 3.70
N TYR A 11 -3.72 -12.36 4.02
CA TYR A 11 -2.31 -12.76 3.94
C TYR A 11 -1.80 -13.18 2.55
N SER A 12 -2.66 -13.25 1.54
CA SER A 12 -2.36 -13.90 0.27
C SER A 12 -2.71 -13.06 -0.94
N GLY A 13 -3.88 -12.42 -0.96
CA GLY A 13 -4.43 -11.64 -2.06
C GLY A 13 -4.42 -10.13 -1.82
N TYR A 14 -4.64 -9.68 -0.58
CA TYR A 14 -4.65 -8.25 -0.23
C TYR A 14 -4.17 -7.94 1.18
N ALA A 15 -3.74 -6.70 1.39
CA ALA A 15 -3.50 -6.10 2.69
C ALA A 15 -3.90 -4.63 2.69
N ILE A 16 -4.55 -4.19 3.76
CA ILE A 16 -4.80 -2.78 4.07
C ILE A 16 -3.86 -2.44 5.23
N VAL A 17 -2.95 -1.49 4.98
CA VAL A 17 -1.94 -1.08 5.95
C VAL A 17 -2.14 0.38 6.30
N HIS A 18 -2.00 0.68 7.59
CA HIS A 18 -1.91 2.02 8.14
C HIS A 18 -0.45 2.33 8.43
N GLU A 19 0.03 3.42 7.85
CA GLU A 19 1.31 4.02 8.20
C GLU A 19 1.05 5.27 9.02
N PHE A 20 1.66 5.36 10.20
CA PHE A 20 1.59 6.55 11.02
C PHE A 20 2.99 7.01 11.39
N LYS A 21 3.30 8.27 11.11
CA LYS A 21 4.58 8.85 11.48
C LYS A 21 4.46 9.52 12.85
N ARG A 22 4.96 8.86 13.89
CA ARG A 22 4.89 9.33 15.29
C ARG A 22 5.90 10.44 15.64
N SER A 23 6.94 10.66 14.83
CA SER A 23 8.02 11.62 15.18
C SER A 23 8.56 12.39 13.96
N GLY A 24 8.53 13.74 14.07
CA GLY A 24 8.96 14.73 13.07
C GLY A 24 8.21 16.06 13.15
N GLN A 25 8.18 16.81 12.04
CA GLN A 25 7.63 18.17 11.89
C GLN A 25 6.15 18.24 11.49
N GLU A 26 5.47 17.10 11.34
CA GLU A 26 4.00 16.98 11.28
C GLU A 26 3.65 15.48 11.31
N PRO A 27 2.93 15.00 12.34
CA PRO A 27 2.41 13.64 12.32
C PRO A 27 1.38 13.55 11.18
N HIS A 28 1.56 12.56 10.31
CA HIS A 28 0.61 12.27 9.25
C HIS A 28 0.23 10.80 9.31
N SER A 29 -1.01 10.57 8.93
CA SER A 29 -1.65 9.27 8.76
C SER A 29 -1.69 8.96 7.26
N ALA A 30 -1.32 7.73 6.91
CA ALA A 30 -1.47 7.23 5.56
C ALA A 30 -2.06 5.82 5.59
N MET A 31 -2.89 5.48 4.62
CA MET A 31 -3.46 4.16 4.46
C MET A 31 -3.29 3.70 3.02
N GLN A 32 -2.85 2.46 2.83
CA GLN A 32 -2.60 1.89 1.51
C GLN A 32 -3.33 0.57 1.33
N LEU A 33 -3.90 0.37 0.14
CA LEU A 33 -4.45 -0.91 -0.29
C LEU A 33 -3.44 -1.61 -1.20
N LEU A 34 -2.88 -2.71 -0.70
CA LEU A 34 -1.97 -3.58 -1.42
C LEU A 34 -2.72 -4.82 -1.93
N THR A 35 -2.47 -5.22 -3.17
CA THR A 35 -3.08 -6.39 -3.79
C THR A 35 -2.06 -7.20 -4.60
N ARG A 36 -2.33 -8.49 -4.83
CA ARG A 36 -1.52 -9.31 -5.74
C ARG A 36 -1.83 -9.09 -7.21
N GLU A 37 -3.03 -8.61 -7.50
CA GLU A 37 -3.53 -8.35 -8.85
C GLU A 37 -3.81 -6.86 -9.04
N GLN A 38 -3.69 -6.37 -10.28
CA GLN A 38 -3.95 -4.97 -10.59
C GLN A 38 -5.45 -4.64 -10.65
N ASP A 39 -6.28 -5.64 -10.91
CA ASP A 39 -7.73 -5.51 -10.92
C ASP A 39 -8.26 -5.79 -9.53
N VAL A 40 -9.01 -4.82 -8.98
CA VAL A 40 -9.49 -4.90 -7.60
C VAL A 40 -11.01 -4.95 -7.58
N SER A 41 -11.57 -5.78 -6.71
CA SER A 41 -13.02 -5.85 -6.56
C SER A 41 -13.56 -4.55 -5.94
N PRO A 42 -14.74 -4.07 -6.38
CA PRO A 42 -15.39 -2.90 -5.77
C PRO A 42 -15.62 -3.08 -4.26
N GLN A 43 -15.83 -4.32 -3.82
CA GLN A 43 -16.01 -4.68 -2.42
C GLN A 43 -14.76 -4.38 -1.58
N LEU A 44 -13.57 -4.66 -2.12
CA LEU A 44 -12.33 -4.40 -1.40
C LEU A 44 -12.03 -2.90 -1.29
N LEU A 45 -12.32 -2.13 -2.34
CA LEU A 45 -12.25 -0.66 -2.28
C LEU A 45 -13.27 -0.07 -1.30
N GLN A 46 -14.47 -0.65 -1.23
CA GLN A 46 -15.47 -0.23 -0.27
C GLN A 46 -14.99 -0.47 1.17
N LYS A 47 -14.45 -1.65 1.45
CA LYS A 47 -13.85 -1.99 2.75
C LYS A 47 -12.71 -1.04 3.13
N PHE A 48 -11.84 -0.71 2.17
CA PHE A 48 -10.80 0.31 2.37
C PHE A 48 -11.42 1.65 2.81
N LYS A 49 -12.44 2.14 2.09
CA LYS A 49 -13.12 3.40 2.43
C LYS A 49 -13.82 3.38 3.79
N GLU A 50 -14.32 2.23 4.22
CA GLU A 50 -14.95 2.04 5.54
C GLU A 50 -13.95 2.08 6.69
N LEU A 51 -12.70 1.68 6.45
CA LEU A 51 -11.63 1.72 7.45
C LEU A 51 -11.00 3.11 7.61
N MET A 52 -11.07 3.98 6.60
CA MET A 52 -10.45 5.32 6.63
C MET A 52 -10.79 6.16 7.88
N PRO A 53 -12.06 6.25 8.32
CA PRO A 53 -12.41 7.08 9.48
C PRO A 53 -11.76 6.61 10.79
N THR A 54 -11.42 5.32 10.89
CA THR A 54 -10.78 4.76 12.10
C THR A 54 -9.37 5.29 12.34
N VAL A 55 -8.74 5.85 11.29
CA VAL A 55 -7.39 6.44 11.32
C VAL A 55 -7.41 7.94 11.02
N GLY A 56 -8.58 8.58 11.13
CA GLY A 56 -8.76 10.03 10.95
C GLY A 56 -8.75 10.51 9.49
N LEU A 57 -8.85 9.58 8.51
CA LEU A 57 -8.83 9.91 7.09
C LEU A 57 -10.25 9.98 6.52
N THR A 58 -10.46 10.87 5.55
CA THR A 58 -11.76 11.12 4.91
C THR A 58 -11.73 10.80 3.42
N LYS A 59 -12.89 10.55 2.81
CA LYS A 59 -13.00 10.07 1.41
C LYS A 59 -12.42 11.02 0.36
N ASP A 60 -12.28 12.30 0.67
CA ASP A 60 -11.61 13.31 -0.18
C ASP A 60 -10.07 13.16 -0.21
N MET A 61 -9.50 12.48 0.80
CA MET A 61 -8.07 12.22 0.92
C MET A 61 -7.64 10.95 0.18
N VAL A 62 -8.55 10.18 -0.42
CA VAL A 62 -8.20 8.96 -1.18
C VAL A 62 -7.90 9.27 -2.64
N ALA A 63 -6.87 8.61 -3.18
CA ALA A 63 -6.59 8.49 -4.60
C ALA A 63 -6.67 7.01 -4.99
N ILE A 64 -7.42 6.73 -6.06
CA ILE A 64 -7.38 5.44 -6.76
C ILE A 64 -6.32 5.57 -7.85
N LEU A 65 -5.32 4.70 -7.79
CA LEU A 65 -4.13 4.85 -8.61
C LEU A 65 -4.34 4.15 -9.95
N PRO A 66 -4.31 4.88 -11.09
CA PRO A 66 -4.45 4.28 -12.40
C PRO A 66 -3.26 3.35 -12.71
N LYS A 67 -3.51 2.32 -13.51
CA LYS A 67 -2.46 1.43 -14.02
C LYS A 67 -1.42 2.27 -14.77
N SER A 68 -0.14 2.00 -14.52
CA SER A 68 0.96 2.57 -15.29
C SER A 68 1.42 1.55 -16.34
N ASP A 69 1.77 2.02 -17.54
CA ASP A 69 2.30 1.18 -18.62
C ASP A 69 3.69 0.59 -18.29
N GLN A 70 4.35 1.09 -17.25
CA GLN A 70 5.62 0.57 -16.75
C GLN A 70 5.38 -0.46 -15.64
N CYS A 71 4.88 -1.63 -16.03
CA CYS A 71 5.10 -2.84 -15.26
C CYS A 71 6.04 -3.74 -16.05
N THR A 72 7.33 -3.68 -15.73
CA THR A 72 8.25 -4.74 -16.13
C THR A 72 7.69 -6.06 -15.65
N LYS A 73 7.34 -6.91 -16.62
CA LYS A 73 7.16 -8.33 -16.41
C LYS A 73 8.52 -8.86 -15.93
N ASP A 74 8.46 -9.88 -15.10
CA ASP A 74 9.57 -10.52 -14.39
C ASP A 74 9.92 -9.81 -13.06
N ILE A 75 9.84 -10.48 -11.92
CA ILE A 75 10.49 -11.77 -11.64
C ILE A 75 9.47 -12.79 -11.09
N ARG A 76 9.30 -13.92 -11.78
CA ARG A 76 8.92 -15.18 -11.15
C ARG A 76 10.03 -15.56 -10.19
N LEU A 77 10.00 -15.07 -8.95
CA LEU A 77 10.85 -15.63 -7.92
C LEU A 77 10.24 -16.99 -7.59
N THR A 78 10.75 -18.03 -8.25
CA THR A 78 10.65 -19.42 -7.81
C THR A 78 11.37 -19.57 -6.50
N ALA A 79 10.76 -19.04 -5.44
CA ALA A 79 11.01 -19.47 -4.08
C ALA A 79 9.64 -19.82 -3.53
N ARG A 80 9.39 -21.13 -3.36
CA ARG A 80 8.37 -21.61 -2.43
C ARG A 80 8.80 -21.20 -1.03
N SER A 81 8.75 -19.90 -0.74
CA SER A 81 8.86 -19.39 0.61
C SER A 81 7.53 -19.73 1.28
N HIS A 82 7.56 -20.39 2.43
CA HIS A 82 6.39 -20.60 3.28
C HIS A 82 5.71 -19.28 3.72
N CYS A 83 6.25 -18.12 3.34
CA CYS A 83 5.74 -16.81 3.70
C CYS A 83 4.85 -16.23 2.58
N GLN A 84 3.54 -16.27 2.81
CA GLN A 84 2.51 -15.79 1.89
C GLN A 84 2.60 -14.28 1.61
N ILE A 85 3.29 -13.50 2.46
CA ILE A 85 3.41 -12.05 2.30
C ILE A 85 4.58 -11.62 1.40
N ALA A 86 5.55 -12.49 1.15
CA ALA A 86 6.73 -12.14 0.36
C ALA A 86 6.40 -11.97 -1.14
N GLY A 87 7.16 -11.12 -1.83
CA GLY A 87 7.05 -10.90 -3.27
C GLY A 87 6.42 -9.56 -3.65
N LYS A 88 5.95 -9.48 -4.90
CA LYS A 88 5.42 -8.25 -5.50
C LYS A 88 3.95 -8.03 -5.10
N TRP A 89 3.62 -6.78 -4.81
CA TRP A 89 2.31 -6.24 -4.49
C TRP A 89 2.08 -4.96 -5.29
N TYR A 90 0.82 -4.70 -5.66
CA TYR A 90 0.38 -3.48 -6.33
C TYR A 90 -0.31 -2.58 -5.31
N ILE A 91 0.00 -1.29 -5.33
CA ILE A 91 -0.66 -0.28 -4.50
C ILE A 91 -1.78 0.30 -5.35
N ILE A 92 -3.02 -0.08 -5.05
CA ILE A 92 -4.19 0.28 -5.86
C ILE A 92 -4.85 1.58 -5.38
N ALA A 93 -4.81 1.81 -4.08
CA ALA A 93 -5.36 3.02 -3.48
C ALA A 93 -4.45 3.51 -2.37
N MET A 94 -4.37 4.83 -2.23
CA MET A 94 -3.72 5.49 -1.12
C MET A 94 -4.64 6.55 -0.54
N ALA A 95 -4.56 6.78 0.76
CA ALA A 95 -5.16 7.93 1.41
C ALA A 95 -4.17 8.50 2.42
N SER A 96 -4.04 9.83 2.49
CA SER A 96 -3.20 10.48 3.50
C SER A 96 -3.64 11.91 3.76
N ASP A 97 -3.45 12.36 4.99
CA ASP A 97 -3.66 13.73 5.44
C ASP A 97 -2.44 14.65 5.21
N SER A 98 -1.34 14.13 4.67
CA SER A 98 -0.15 14.94 4.38
C SER A 98 -0.42 15.95 3.26
N GLU A 99 -0.11 17.22 3.50
CA GLU A 99 -0.23 18.27 2.47
C GLU A 99 0.52 17.93 1.18
N SER A 100 1.73 17.36 1.31
CA SER A 100 2.57 17.00 0.17
C SER A 100 1.92 15.95 -0.73
N TYR A 101 1.18 15.02 -0.12
CA TYR A 101 0.40 14.02 -0.81
C TYR A 101 -0.85 14.64 -1.44
N LEU A 102 -1.61 15.44 -0.67
CA LEU A 102 -2.86 16.05 -1.17
C LEU A 102 -2.63 16.92 -2.41
N ARG A 103 -1.49 17.63 -2.49
CA ARG A 103 -1.11 18.44 -3.66
C ARG A 103 -0.83 17.63 -4.93
N LYS A 104 -0.47 16.35 -4.79
CA LYS A 104 -0.04 15.48 -5.90
C LYS A 104 -0.95 14.27 -6.10
N LYS A 105 -1.97 14.08 -5.26
CA LYS A 105 -2.73 12.82 -5.16
C LYS A 105 -3.32 12.38 -6.51
N ASP A 106 -3.75 13.35 -7.33
CA ASP A 106 -4.38 13.10 -8.63
C ASP A 106 -3.36 12.83 -9.76
N GLU A 107 -2.07 13.08 -9.51
CA GLU A 107 -0.95 12.78 -10.41
C GLU A 107 -0.34 11.40 -10.14
N LEU A 108 -0.66 10.79 -9.00
CA LEU A 108 -0.09 9.51 -8.59
C LEU A 108 -0.58 8.38 -9.49
N LYS A 109 0.35 7.51 -9.89
CA LYS A 109 0.07 6.28 -10.63
C LYS A 109 0.31 5.06 -9.73
N MET A 110 -0.22 3.91 -10.15
CA MET A 110 -0.07 2.64 -9.43
C MET A 110 1.41 2.32 -9.22
N ALA A 111 1.84 2.33 -7.96
CA ALA A 111 3.17 1.90 -7.55
C ALA A 111 3.17 0.42 -7.21
N THR A 112 4.35 -0.19 -7.21
CA THR A 112 4.51 -1.58 -6.75
C THR A 112 5.39 -1.64 -5.51
N ALA A 113 5.02 -2.49 -4.57
CA ALA A 113 5.82 -2.80 -3.39
C ALA A 113 6.38 -4.21 -3.52
N THR A 114 7.66 -4.38 -3.22
CA THR A 114 8.29 -5.70 -3.11
C THR A 114 8.65 -5.94 -1.66
N ILE A 115 8.08 -6.99 -1.07
CA ILE A 115 8.31 -7.38 0.32
C ILE A 115 9.25 -8.58 0.35
N VAL A 116 10.34 -8.43 1.09
CA VAL A 116 11.32 -9.50 1.34
C VAL A 116 11.38 -9.75 2.84
N VAL A 117 11.22 -11.01 3.23
CA VAL A 117 11.37 -11.45 4.63
C VAL A 117 12.85 -11.69 4.88
N LEU A 118 13.42 -10.98 5.84
CA LEU A 118 14.86 -11.08 6.16
C LEU A 118 15.16 -12.14 7.24
N GLY A 119 14.13 -12.56 8.00
CA GLY A 119 14.24 -13.46 9.15
C GLY A 119 13.73 -12.77 10.43
N GLU A 120 13.41 -13.55 11.48
CA GLU A 120 13.16 -13.07 12.86
C GLU A 120 12.16 -11.91 13.04
N GLY A 121 11.19 -11.76 12.13
CA GLY A 121 10.17 -10.71 12.21
C GLY A 121 10.49 -9.43 11.42
N ASP A 122 11.65 -9.37 10.77
CA ASP A 122 12.05 -8.24 9.95
C ASP A 122 11.60 -8.37 8.49
N LEU A 123 11.04 -7.28 7.97
CA LEU A 123 10.61 -7.13 6.59
C LEU A 123 11.36 -5.99 5.92
N LYS A 124 11.86 -6.25 4.72
CA LYS A 124 12.33 -5.20 3.81
C LYS A 124 11.26 -4.92 2.77
N VAL A 125 10.83 -3.66 2.71
CA VAL A 125 9.84 -3.19 1.74
C VAL A 125 10.51 -2.22 0.77
N SER A 126 10.43 -2.50 -0.52
CA SER A 126 10.94 -1.64 -1.59
C SER A 126 9.79 -1.14 -2.45
N PHE A 127 9.71 0.15 -2.70
CA PHE A 127 8.69 0.76 -3.56
C PHE A 127 9.28 1.10 -4.93
N ALA A 128 8.60 0.70 -6.00
CA ALA A 128 8.86 1.17 -7.35
C ALA A 128 7.69 2.07 -7.77
N ILE A 129 7.96 3.37 -7.78
CA ILE A 129 7.03 4.42 -8.20
C ILE A 129 7.34 4.72 -9.66
N PRO A 130 6.37 4.60 -10.58
CA PRO A 130 6.59 4.93 -11.99
C PRO A 130 6.86 6.44 -12.16
N THR A 131 7.75 6.77 -13.09
CA THR A 131 8.11 8.15 -13.46
C THR A 131 7.04 8.84 -14.32
#